data_AF-A0A0B4E1E1-F1
#
_entry.id   AF-A0A0B4E1E1-F1
#
_cell.length_a   1.000
_cell.length_b   1.000
_cell.length_c   1.000
_cell.angle_alpha   90.00
_cell.angle_beta   90.00
_cell.angle_gamma   90.00
#
_symmetry.space_group_name_H-M   'P 1'
#
loop_
_entity.id
_entity.type
_entity.pdbx_description
1 polymer ?
#
loop_
_entity_poly.entity_id
_entity_poly.type
_entity_poly.pdbx_seq_one_letter_code
_entity_poly.pdbx_strand_id
1 'polypeptide(L)' 'MARDIHKAGSSLPPYFSIDPDAALAELDAPTSTAGFAEIASACAQGRADLASRGLNEEGRKELRLFSTWEIT' A
#
# COMPACT_ATOMS: atom_id res chain seq x y z
N MET A 1 -28.04 -51.07 -6.91
CA MET A 1 -26.65 -51.33 -7.32
C MET A 1 -26.11 -49.99 -7.84
N ALA A 2 -25.62 -49.10 -6.97
CA ALA A 2 -24.19 -48.96 -6.62
C ALA A 2 -23.37 -48.48 -7.85
N ARG A 3 -22.71 -47.32 -7.91
CA ARG A 3 -22.16 -46.42 -6.86
C ARG A 3 -21.99 -44.98 -7.40
N ASP A 4 -22.04 -44.01 -6.49
CA ASP A 4 -21.34 -42.73 -6.59
C ASP A 4 -19.89 -42.92 -7.06
N ILE A 5 -19.49 -42.19 -8.09
CA ILE A 5 -18.09 -42.01 -8.49
C ILE A 5 -17.89 -40.54 -8.86
N HIS A 6 -17.22 -39.82 -7.95
CA HIS A 6 -16.65 -38.46 -8.07
C HIS A 6 -17.45 -37.27 -7.52
N LYS A 7 -17.74 -37.29 -6.21
CA LYS A 7 -17.63 -36.07 -5.37
C LYS A 7 -16.35 -36.17 -4.52
N ALA A 8 -15.22 -35.70 -5.05
CA ALA A 8 -14.01 -35.39 -4.26
C ALA A 8 -12.98 -34.59 -5.09
N GLY A 9 -12.83 -33.29 -4.78
CA GLY A 9 -11.51 -32.66 -4.75
C GLY A 9 -10.91 -32.09 -6.04
N SER A 10 -11.63 -31.23 -6.75
CA SER A 10 -11.01 -30.11 -7.46
C SER A 10 -12.09 -29.09 -7.77
N SER A 11 -12.31 -28.15 -6.84
CA SER A 11 -12.97 -26.91 -7.22
C SER A 11 -12.17 -26.39 -8.41
N LEU A 12 -12.80 -26.31 -9.58
CA LEU A 12 -12.19 -25.67 -10.74
C LEU A 12 -11.52 -24.38 -10.25
N PRO A 13 -10.25 -24.14 -10.61
CA PRO A 13 -9.57 -22.98 -10.09
C PRO A 13 -10.38 -21.70 -10.35
N PRO A 14 -10.34 -20.69 -9.47
CA PRO A 14 -11.15 -19.47 -9.61
C PRO A 14 -10.97 -18.73 -10.94
N TYR A 15 -9.90 -19.03 -11.67
CA TYR A 15 -9.57 -18.48 -12.98
C TYR A 15 -10.04 -19.33 -14.17
N PHE A 16 -10.66 -20.49 -13.93
CA PHE A 16 -11.20 -21.34 -15.01
C PHE A 16 -12.40 -20.64 -15.67
N SER A 17 -12.37 -20.52 -17.00
CA SER A 17 -13.37 -19.81 -17.81
C SER A 17 -13.41 -18.28 -17.66
N ILE A 18 -12.35 -17.64 -17.17
CA ILE A 18 -12.20 -16.19 -17.31
C ILE A 18 -11.95 -15.85 -18.79
N ASP A 19 -12.75 -14.95 -19.35
CA ASP A 19 -12.51 -14.37 -20.67
C ASP A 19 -11.32 -13.39 -20.59
N PRO A 20 -10.23 -13.61 -21.33
CA PRO A 20 -9.02 -12.78 -21.24
C PRO A 20 -9.25 -11.32 -21.64
N ASP A 21 -10.10 -11.08 -22.64
CA ASP A 21 -10.36 -9.74 -23.16
C ASP A 21 -11.26 -8.95 -22.19
N ALA A 22 -12.27 -9.63 -21.63
CA ALA A 22 -13.10 -9.05 -20.58
C ALA A 22 -12.27 -8.73 -19.32
N ALA A 23 -11.41 -9.66 -18.88
CA ALA A 23 -10.54 -9.43 -17.72
C ALA A 23 -9.54 -8.31 -17.95
N LEU A 24 -8.98 -8.18 -19.16
CA LEU A 24 -8.09 -7.08 -19.52
C LEU A 24 -8.84 -5.73 -19.51
N ALA A 25 -10.08 -5.70 -19.97
CA ALA A 25 -10.91 -4.49 -19.99
C ALA A 25 -11.31 -4.00 -18.58
N GLU A 26 -11.29 -4.89 -17.57
CA GLU A 26 -11.50 -4.54 -16.15
C GLU A 26 -10.26 -3.97 -15.47
N LEU A 27 -9.07 -4.12 -16.07
CA LEU A 27 -7.85 -3.56 -15.49
C LEU A 27 -7.80 -2.05 -15.66
N ASP A 28 -7.43 -1.36 -14.58
CA ASP A 28 -7.07 0.05 -14.63
C ASP A 28 -5.83 0.30 -15.49
N ALA A 29 -5.56 1.57 -15.78
CA ALA A 29 -4.35 1.98 -16.47
C ALA A 29 -3.10 1.41 -15.77
N PRO A 30 -2.11 0.91 -16.54
CA PRO A 30 -0.87 0.44 -15.97
C PRO A 30 -0.18 1.59 -15.23
N THR A 31 0.41 1.26 -14.10
CA THR A 31 1.26 2.22 -13.39
C THR A 31 2.47 2.61 -14.24
N SER A 32 3.05 3.77 -13.94
CA SER A 32 4.21 4.30 -14.64
C SER A 32 5.37 4.56 -13.67
N THR A 33 6.56 4.69 -14.22
CA THR A 33 7.75 5.12 -13.45
C THR A 33 7.52 6.49 -12.79
N ALA A 34 6.76 7.37 -13.45
CA ALA A 34 6.36 8.65 -12.88
C ALA A 34 5.41 8.48 -11.68
N GLY A 35 4.41 7.60 -11.77
CA GLY A 35 3.51 7.29 -10.65
C GLY A 35 4.26 6.73 -9.43
N PHE A 36 5.27 5.87 -9.67
CA PHE A 36 6.15 5.41 -8.58
C PHE A 36 6.96 6.55 -7.96
N ALA A 37 7.47 7.48 -8.78
CA ALA A 37 8.21 8.63 -8.29
C ALA A 37 7.33 9.56 -7.44
N GLU A 38 6.08 9.77 -7.82
CA GLU A 38 5.10 10.54 -7.04
C GLU A 38 4.83 9.91 -5.67
N ILE A 39 4.55 8.60 -5.64
CA ILE A 39 4.33 7.86 -4.38
C ILE A 39 5.57 7.96 -3.49
N ALA A 40 6.76 7.72 -4.04
CA ALA A 40 8.01 7.80 -3.28
C ALA A 40 8.26 9.21 -2.71
N SER A 41 7.96 10.25 -3.49
CA SER A 41 8.07 11.65 -3.06
C SER A 41 7.09 11.96 -1.92
N ALA A 42 5.84 11.53 -2.04
CA ALA A 42 4.84 11.69 -0.97
C ALA A 42 5.28 11.00 0.32
N CYS A 43 5.80 9.77 0.25
CA CYS A 43 6.34 9.07 1.41
C CYS A 43 7.54 9.80 2.04
N ALA A 44 8.45 10.34 1.22
CA ALA A 44 9.61 11.10 1.71
C ALA A 44 9.18 12.38 2.43
N GLN A 45 8.23 13.12 1.86
CA GLN A 45 7.66 14.32 2.47
C GLN A 45 6.96 14.00 3.79
N GLY A 46 6.16 12.93 3.84
CA GLY A 46 5.50 12.49 5.07
C GLY A 46 6.51 12.13 6.17
N ARG A 47 7.60 11.45 5.84
CA ARG A 47 8.68 11.19 6.81
C ARG A 47 9.34 12.47 7.31
N ALA A 48 9.57 13.44 6.43
CA ALA A 48 10.16 14.71 6.80
C ALA A 48 9.24 15.52 7.74
N ASP A 49 7.92 15.54 7.49
CA ASP A 49 6.94 16.17 8.38
C ASP A 49 6.95 15.52 9.77
N LEU A 50 6.89 14.18 9.83
CA LEU A 50 6.95 13.44 11.09
C LEU A 50 8.24 13.73 11.86
N ALA A 51 9.39 13.72 11.18
CA ALA A 51 10.67 14.07 11.79
C ALA A 51 10.67 15.50 12.34
N SER A 52 10.10 16.47 11.62
CA SER A 52 9.99 17.87 12.07
C SER A 52 9.14 18.04 13.34
N ARG A 53 8.21 17.11 13.57
CA ARG A 53 7.36 17.02 14.77
C ARG A 53 8.01 16.26 15.92
N GLY A 54 9.28 15.85 15.77
CA GLY A 54 9.99 15.04 16.75
C GLY A 54 9.58 13.57 16.75
N LEU A 55 9.01 13.06 15.66
CA LEU A 55 8.71 11.64 15.44
C LEU A 55 9.72 11.02 14.46
N ASN A 56 11.00 11.21 14.77
CA ASN A 56 12.10 10.66 13.99
C ASN A 56 12.41 9.21 14.43
N GLU A 57 13.32 8.56 13.68
CA GLU A 57 13.65 7.15 13.86
C GLU A 57 14.28 6.84 15.22
N GLU A 58 14.89 7.82 15.89
CA GLU A 58 15.43 7.65 17.24
C GLU A 58 14.35 7.45 18.32
N GLY A 59 13.09 7.77 18.01
CA GLY A 59 11.95 7.55 18.90
C GLY A 59 11.95 8.40 20.17
N ARG A 60 12.76 9.46 20.22
CA ARG A 60 12.92 10.35 21.39
C ARG A 60 12.51 11.77 21.04
N LYS A 61 11.75 12.40 21.93
CA LYS A 61 11.38 13.81 21.83
C LYS A 61 12.29 14.62 22.75
N GLU A 62 12.93 15.64 22.20
CA GLU A 62 13.71 16.60 22.98
C GLU A 62 12.91 17.89 23.13
N LEU A 63 12.94 18.46 24.34
CA LEU A 63 12.36 19.78 24.58
C LEU A 63 13.33 20.82 24.02
N ARG A 64 12.89 21.58 23.01
CA ARG A 64 13.63 22.77 22.57
C ARG A 64 13.66 23.76 23.74
N LEU A 65 14.85 24.28 24.06
CA LEU A 65 14.98 25.43 24.94
C LEU A 65 14.51 26.69 24.20
N PHE A 66 13.65 27.46 24.84
CA PHE A 66 13.21 28.77 24.39
C PHE A 66 13.56 29.81 25.44
N SER A 67 13.92 31.00 24.97
CA SER A 67 14.14 32.16 25.83
C SER A 67 12.82 32.84 26.18
N THR A 68 12.82 33.64 27.25
CA THR A 68 11.67 34.48 27.61
C THR A 68 11.27 35.48 26.52
N TRP A 69 12.18 35.82 25.60
CA TRP A 69 11.91 36.72 24.47
C TRP A 69 11.10 36.06 23.33
N GLU A 70 11.00 34.73 23.30
CA GLU A 70 10.26 33.98 22.27
C GLU A 70 8.80 33.68 22.68
N ILE A 71 8.43 33.96 23.94
CA ILE A 71 7.07 33.81 24.47
C ILE A 71 6.36 35.17 24.32
N THR A 72 5.77 35.43 23.15
CA THR A 72 4.90 36.60 22.93
C THR A 72 3.49 36.15 22.59
#